data_AF-A0A2E6MP46-F1
#
_entry.id   AF-A0A2E6MP46-F1
#
_cell.length_a   1.000
_cell.length_b   1.000
_cell.length_c   1.000
_cell.angle_alpha   90.00
_cell.angle_beta   90.00
_cell.angle_gamma   90.00
#
_symmetry.space_group_name_H-M   'P 1'
#
loop_
_entity.id
_entity.type
_entity.pdbx_description
1 polymer ?
#
loop_
_entity_poly.entity_id
_entity_poly.type
_entity_poly.pdbx_seq_one_letter_code
_entity_poly.pdbx_strand_id
1 'polypeptide(L)'
;MTSYILNKWNTNQVHISSDGAVGWLMSDGEFRPLMSDALKELSDAGHIDSATVERTNKARAVYTERTLREYAEAQRNRTPEQIAEERAEARAAHGPGVKLVNVFTGESYTT
;
A
#
# COMPACT_ATOMS: atom_id res chain seq x y z
N MET A 1 19.06 0.86 20.57
CA MET A 1 18.79 0.22 19.26
C MET A 1 18.12 1.28 18.41
N THR A 2 18.68 1.63 17.25
CA THR A 2 18.06 2.59 16.32
C THR A 2 16.91 1.88 15.62
N SER A 3 15.73 2.51 15.53
CA SER A 3 14.59 1.90 14.85
C SER A 3 14.87 1.72 13.35
N TYR A 4 14.08 0.85 12.71
CA TYR A 4 14.24 0.56 11.29
C TYR A 4 14.18 1.83 10.45
N ILE A 5 13.16 2.69 10.64
CA ILE A 5 12.99 3.88 9.81
C ILE A 5 14.10 4.92 10.04
N LEU A 6 14.57 5.09 11.28
CA LEU A 6 15.68 5.99 11.58
C LEU A 6 16.99 5.50 10.94
N ASN A 7 17.23 4.19 10.93
CA ASN A 7 18.37 3.64 10.20
C ASN A 7 18.25 3.95 8.69
N LYS A 8 17.07 3.72 8.11
CA LYS A 8 16.82 3.98 6.69
C LYS A 8 17.00 5.46 6.32
N TRP A 9 16.53 6.37 7.17
CA TRP A 9 16.78 7.80 7.04
C TRP A 9 18.28 8.11 7.03
N ASN A 10 19.02 7.64 8.04
CA ASN A 10 20.46 7.89 8.18
C ASN A 10 21.29 7.29 7.03
N THR A 11 20.78 6.24 6.40
CA THR A 11 21.40 5.63 5.21
C THR A 11 20.91 6.22 3.87
N ASN A 12 20.17 7.33 3.89
CA ASN A 12 19.60 8.01 2.72
C ASN A 12 18.71 7.10 1.85
N GLN A 13 18.02 6.14 2.46
CA GLN A 13 17.06 5.27 1.76
C GLN A 13 15.63 5.82 1.81
N VAL A 14 15.37 6.81 2.66
CA VAL A 14 14.13 7.59 2.64
C VAL A 14 14.33 8.81 1.73
N HIS A 15 13.45 8.96 0.75
CA HIS A 15 13.52 10.04 -0.24
C HIS A 15 12.47 11.11 0.05
N ILE A 16 12.79 12.34 -0.33
CA ILE A 16 11.86 13.47 -0.31
C ILE A 16 11.42 13.73 -1.75
N SER A 17 10.11 13.74 -2.00
CA SER A 17 9.55 14.08 -3.32
C SER A 17 9.73 15.56 -3.64
N SER A 18 9.51 15.94 -4.90
CA SER A 18 9.52 17.36 -5.34
C SER A 18 8.56 18.23 -4.53
N ASP A 19 7.45 17.65 -4.07
CA ASP A 19 6.42 18.35 -3.32
C ASP A 19 6.69 18.33 -1.80
N GLY A 20 7.80 17.73 -1.36
CA GLY A 20 8.21 17.69 0.05
C GLY A 20 7.51 16.62 0.89
N ALA A 21 7.03 15.54 0.28
CA ALA A 21 6.57 14.33 0.99
C ALA A 21 7.72 13.34 1.16
N VAL A 22 7.70 12.52 2.22
CA VAL A 22 8.74 11.49 2.45
C VAL A 22 8.25 10.09 2.10
N GLY A 23 9.10 9.28 1.47
CA GLY A 23 8.69 7.99 0.90
C GLY A 23 9.85 7.13 0.42
N TRP A 24 9.49 5.98 -0.12
CA TRP A 24 10.39 5.11 -0.87
C TRP A 24 10.37 5.51 -2.34
N LEU A 25 11.54 5.51 -2.98
CA LEU A 25 11.64 5.60 -4.43
C LEU A 25 11.98 4.20 -4.96
N MET A 26 11.02 3.61 -5.66
CA MET A 26 11.15 2.27 -6.22
C MET A 26 12.05 2.30 -7.48
N SER A 27 12.56 1.13 -7.88
CA SER A 27 13.47 1.00 -9.04
C SER A 27 12.81 1.37 -10.37
N ASP A 28 11.49 1.30 -10.47
CA ASP A 28 10.69 1.72 -11.62
C ASP A 28 10.37 3.24 -11.60
N GLY A 29 10.89 3.98 -10.62
CA GLY A 29 10.65 5.40 -10.43
C GLY A 29 9.37 5.72 -9.65
N GLU A 30 8.61 4.72 -9.19
CA GLU A 30 7.41 4.96 -8.41
C GLU A 30 7.77 5.50 -7.00
N PHE A 31 7.17 6.64 -6.63
CA PHE A 31 7.26 7.17 -5.27
C PHE A 31 6.14 6.61 -4.39
N ARG A 32 6.50 5.99 -3.26
CA ARG A 32 5.58 5.41 -2.29
C ARG A 32 5.66 6.15 -0.94
N PRO A 33 4.66 6.96 -0.57
CA PRO A 33 4.67 7.74 0.67
C PRO A 33 4.80 6.86 1.92
N LEU A 34 5.55 7.32 2.92
CA LEU A 34 5.73 6.59 4.19
C LEU A 34 4.43 6.46 4.99
N MET A 35 4.35 5.41 5.80
CA MET A 35 3.25 5.09 6.70
C MET A 35 3.23 6.02 7.92
N SER A 36 2.09 6.11 8.61
CA SER A 36 1.90 7.09 9.71
C SER A 36 2.79 6.84 10.92
N ASP A 37 3.09 5.58 11.23
CA ASP A 37 4.03 5.17 12.28
C ASP A 37 5.47 5.58 11.95
N ALA A 38 5.92 5.32 10.72
CA ALA A 38 7.22 5.76 10.22
C ALA A 38 7.38 7.29 10.26
N LEU A 39 6.33 8.03 9.86
CA LEU A 39 6.28 9.49 9.97
C LEU A 39 6.39 9.97 11.42
N LYS A 40 5.67 9.30 12.34
CA LYS A 40 5.73 9.64 13.76
C LYS A 40 7.14 9.48 14.31
N GLU A 41 7.81 8.36 14.02
CA GLU A 41 9.17 8.13 14.49
C GLU A 41 10.17 9.17 13.95
N LEU A 42 10.07 9.53 12.66
CA LEU A 42 10.92 10.56 12.06
C LEU A 42 10.65 11.95 12.66
N SER A 43 9.38 12.26 12.95
CA SER A 43 8.99 13.54 13.56
C SER A 43 9.43 13.64 15.02
N ASP A 44 9.23 12.58 15.81
CA ASP A 44 9.65 12.50 17.21
C ASP A 44 11.19 12.61 17.35
N ALA A 45 11.94 12.11 16.36
CA ALA A 45 13.39 12.25 16.27
C ALA A 45 13.87 13.61 15.71
N GLY A 46 12.95 14.49 15.30
CA GLY A 46 13.26 15.82 14.77
C GLY A 46 13.79 15.84 13.33
N HIS A 47 13.63 14.74 12.58
CA HIS A 47 14.08 14.67 11.18
C HIS A 47 13.11 15.33 10.19
N ILE A 48 11.82 15.38 10.53
CA ILE A 48 10.78 16.00 9.71
C ILE A 48 9.85 16.86 10.57
N ASP A 49 9.30 17.91 9.95
CA ASP A 49 8.33 18.80 10.58
C ASP A 49 6.88 18.34 10.37
N SER A 50 5.95 18.97 11.10
CA SER A 50 4.52 18.69 10.98
C SER A 50 3.97 18.95 9.57
N ALA A 51 4.53 19.93 8.86
CA ALA A 51 4.15 20.22 7.48
C ALA A 51 4.52 19.06 6.54
N THR A 52 5.69 18.44 6.72
CA THR A 52 6.13 17.25 5.97
C THR A 52 5.26 16.04 6.28
N VAL A 53 4.86 15.86 7.54
CA VAL A 53 3.90 14.82 7.93
C VAL A 53 2.57 15.02 7.21
N GLU A 54 2.03 16.24 7.19
CA GLU A 54 0.77 16.57 6.51
C GLU A 54 0.87 16.33 4.99
N ARG A 55 1.93 16.82 4.34
CA ARG A 55 2.18 16.59 2.91
C ARG A 55 2.26 15.10 2.58
N THR A 56 2.95 14.33 3.42
CA THR A 56 3.09 12.89 3.21
C THR A 56 1.77 12.15 3.41
N ASN A 57 0.96 12.54 4.41
CA ASN A 57 -0.37 11.97 4.61
C ASN A 57 -1.30 12.25 3.40
N LYS A 58 -1.26 13.48 2.85
CA LYS A 58 -2.02 13.83 1.62
C LYS A 58 -1.55 13.00 0.42
N ALA A 59 -0.24 12.92 0.20
CA ALA A 59 0.33 12.09 -0.86
C ALA A 59 -0.05 10.61 -0.71
N ARG A 60 -0.04 10.09 0.53
CA ARG A 60 -0.45 8.71 0.82
C ARG A 60 -1.92 8.47 0.52
N ALA A 61 -2.81 9.39 0.85
CA ALA A 61 -4.24 9.26 0.54
C ALA A 61 -4.48 9.17 -0.98
N VAL A 62 -3.84 10.04 -1.76
CA VAL A 62 -3.91 10.01 -3.23
C VAL A 62 -3.33 8.70 -3.78
N TYR A 63 -2.18 8.27 -3.27
CA TYR A 63 -1.56 7.01 -3.65
C TYR A 63 -2.49 5.82 -3.38
N THR A 64 -3.04 5.72 -2.17
CA THR A 64 -3.97 4.65 -1.78
C THR A 64 -5.19 4.62 -2.68
N GLU A 65 -5.80 5.77 -2.98
CA GLU A 65 -6.96 5.83 -3.87
C GLU A 65 -6.62 5.32 -5.28
N ARG A 66 -5.49 5.74 -5.84
CA ARG A 66 -5.01 5.29 -7.15
C ARG A 66 -4.80 3.76 -7.15
N THR A 67 -4.06 3.24 -6.18
CA THR A 67 -3.76 1.80 -6.09
C THR A 67 -5.02 0.95 -5.92
N LEU A 68 -6.00 1.38 -5.12
CA LEU A 68 -7.26 0.67 -4.98
C LEU A 68 -8.07 0.66 -6.28
N ARG A 69 -8.01 1.75 -7.05
CA ARG A 69 -8.66 1.83 -8.37
C ARG A 69 -8.01 0.90 -9.38
N GLU A 70 -6.68 0.90 -9.46
CA GLU A 70 -5.90 0.00 -10.31
C GLU A 70 -6.19 -1.47 -9.95
N TYR A 71 -6.25 -1.80 -8.66
CA TYR A 71 -6.65 -3.12 -8.19
C TYR A 71 -8.06 -3.50 -8.65
N ALA A 72 -9.05 -2.61 -8.47
CA ALA A 72 -10.42 -2.87 -8.91
C ALA A 72 -10.53 -3.06 -10.42
N GLU A 73 -9.76 -2.30 -11.22
CA GLU A 73 -9.66 -2.50 -12.67
C GLU A 73 -9.05 -3.84 -13.04
N ALA A 74 -7.93 -4.22 -12.41
CA ALA A 74 -7.30 -5.51 -12.62
C ALA A 74 -8.26 -6.67 -12.28
N GLN A 75 -9.00 -6.56 -11.17
CA GLN A 75 -10.00 -7.55 -10.76
C GLN A 75 -11.15 -7.67 -11.78
N ARG A 76 -11.59 -6.57 -12.39
CA ARG A 76 -12.61 -6.60 -13.46
C ARG A 76 -12.11 -7.21 -14.76
N ASN A 77 -10.81 -7.11 -15.03
CA ASN A 77 -10.19 -7.55 -16.27
C ASN A 77 -9.60 -8.97 -16.21
N ARG A 78 -9.84 -9.72 -15.12
CA ARG A 78 -9.41 -11.12 -15.01
C ARG A 78 -10.05 -11.98 -16.10
N THR A 79 -9.29 -12.92 -16.64
CA THR A 79 -9.81 -13.89 -17.60
C THR A 79 -10.66 -14.95 -16.90
N PRO A 80 -11.54 -15.66 -17.64
CA PRO A 80 -12.29 -16.78 -17.08
C PRO A 80 -11.40 -17.84 -16.42
N GLU A 81 -10.22 -18.10 -16.97
CA GLU A 81 -9.24 -19.07 -16.43
C GLU A 81 -8.68 -18.60 -15.09
N GLN A 82 -8.31 -17.32 -14.97
CA GLN A 82 -7.82 -16.75 -13.71
C GLN A 82 -8.89 -16.79 -12.62
N ILE A 83 -10.15 -16.51 -12.98
CA ILE A 83 -11.28 -16.60 -12.05
C ILE A 83 -11.49 -18.05 -11.61
N ALA A 84 -11.37 -19.01 -12.52
CA ALA A 84 -11.52 -20.43 -12.19
C ALA A 84 -10.40 -20.93 -11.25
N GLU A 85 -9.16 -20.52 -11.49
CA GLU A 85 -8.01 -20.83 -10.65
C GLU A 85 -8.18 -20.23 -9.24
N GLU A 86 -8.46 -18.92 -9.13
CA GLU A 86 -8.69 -18.25 -7.84
C GLU A 86 -9.80 -18.93 -7.02
N ARG A 87 -10.88 -19.36 -7.67
CA ARG A 87 -12.00 -20.07 -7.00
C ARG A 87 -11.63 -21.49 -6.59
N ALA A 88 -10.82 -22.18 -7.37
CA ALA A 88 -10.32 -23.51 -7.01
C ALA A 88 -9.38 -23.43 -5.80
N GLU A 89 -8.47 -22.46 -5.77
CA GLU A 89 -7.59 -22.19 -4.63
C GLU A 89 -8.38 -21.81 -3.38
N ALA A 90 -9.35 -20.92 -3.52
CA ALA A 90 -10.20 -20.50 -2.41
C ALA A 90 -11.02 -21.67 -1.84
N ARG A 91 -11.55 -22.55 -2.69
CA ARG A 91 -12.24 -23.76 -2.26
C ARG A 91 -11.29 -24.73 -1.53
N ALA A 92 -10.05 -24.86 -1.98
CA ALA A 92 -9.05 -25.69 -1.31
C ALA A 92 -8.66 -25.12 0.06
N ALA A 93 -8.55 -23.79 0.19
CA ALA A 93 -8.16 -23.13 1.44
C ALA A 93 -9.30 -23.04 2.48
N HIS A 94 -10.53 -22.78 2.03
CA HIS A 94 -11.66 -22.51 2.93
C HIS A 94 -12.66 -23.68 3.06
N GLY A 95 -12.60 -24.66 2.15
CA GLY A 95 -13.62 -25.71 2.04
C GLY A 95 -14.85 -25.26 1.24
N PRO A 96 -15.79 -26.18 0.94
CA PRO A 96 -16.98 -25.88 0.15
C PRO A 96 -18.04 -25.10 0.96
N GLY A 97 -18.82 -24.25 0.28
CA GLY A 97 -19.97 -23.55 0.87
C GLY A 97 -19.65 -22.27 1.63
N VAL A 98 -18.40 -21.77 1.57
CA VAL A 98 -17.97 -20.56 2.28
C VAL A 98 -18.19 -19.35 1.39
N LYS A 99 -18.94 -18.36 1.89
CA LYS A 99 -19.12 -17.08 1.20
C LYS A 99 -17.87 -16.22 1.37
N LEU A 100 -17.24 -15.88 0.26
CA LEU A 100 -16.10 -14.98 0.21
C LEU A 100 -16.50 -13.65 -0.42
N VAL A 101 -15.90 -12.57 0.08
CA VAL A 101 -16.16 -11.20 -0.39
C VAL A 101 -14.83 -10.49 -0.56
N ASN A 102 -14.59 -9.95 -1.75
CA ASN A 102 -13.51 -9.01 -1.96
C ASN A 102 -13.90 -7.66 -1.36
N VAL A 103 -13.28 -7.28 -0.24
CA VAL A 103 -13.64 -6.05 0.50
C VAL A 103 -13.40 -4.76 -0.27
N PHE A 104 -12.55 -4.79 -1.31
CA PHE A 104 -12.23 -3.61 -2.10
C PHE A 104 -13.14 -3.44 -3.32
N THR A 105 -13.62 -4.54 -3.90
CA THR A 105 -14.47 -4.50 -5.11
C THR A 105 -15.94 -4.80 -4.82
N GLY A 106 -16.26 -5.42 -3.69
CA GLY A 106 -17.59 -5.90 -3.33
C GLY A 106 -18.01 -7.19 -4.05
N GLU A 107 -17.18 -7.76 -4.93
CA GLU A 107 -17.45 -9.04 -5.56
C GLU A 107 -17.56 -10.14 -4.51
N SER A 108 -18.53 -11.06 -4.68
CA SER A 108 -18.69 -12.19 -3.79
C SER A 108 -19.08 -13.46 -4.53
N TYR A 109 -18.65 -14.60 -3.98
CA TYR A 109 -19.01 -15.93 -4.44
C TYR A 109 -18.99 -16.92 -3.27
N THR A 110 -19.45 -18.14 -3.53
CA THR A 110 -19.40 -19.25 -2.58
C THR A 110 -18.52 -20.35 -3.16
N THR A 111 -17.60 -20.89 -2.36
CA THR A 111 -16.67 -21.96 -2.73
C THR A 111 -17.32 -23.32 -2.99
#